data_AF-B7J994-F1
#
_entry.id   AF-B7J994-F1
#
_cell.length_a   1.000
_cell.length_b   1.000
_cell.length_c   1.000
_cell.angle_alpha   90.00
_cell.angle_beta   90.00
_cell.angle_gamma   90.00
#
_symmetry.space_group_name_H-M   'P 1'
#
loop_
_entity.id
_entity.type
_entity.pdbx_description
1 polymer ?
#
loop_
_entity_poly.entity_id
_entity_poly.type
_entity_poly.pdbx_seq_one_letter_code
_entity_poly.pdbx_strand_id
1 'polypeptide(L)'
;MTYCLTTHVTGGLVFCSDSRTNAGTDNVSIYSKMHHFCWPGDRFLCLLSAGNLATTQGVVKRMQQDIDQDAEIHLLNLGSMAEAADYVGLINAEVQRNQANRDTANTNFEATFILGGQIGAEMPATYMIYPQGNYIHESSDHPFLQIGEIKYGKPILDRVVRPDLSLEAAARCALVSMNSTMRSNVTVGPPVELLIYRANSLQVGRYLAFSEEDPFYRSIGERWSQGLLRALDDLPRFAWESAATNLTEETENGGR
;
A
#
# COMPACT_ATOMS: atom_id res chain seq x y z
N MET A 1 -2.82 -13.04 -1.34
CA MET A 1 -3.21 -12.50 -2.67
C MET A 1 -3.66 -11.05 -2.54
N THR A 2 -2.81 -10.19 -2.00
CA THR A 2 -3.09 -8.76 -1.80
C THR A 2 -1.80 -8.08 -1.39
N TYR A 3 -1.53 -6.88 -1.89
CA TYR A 3 -0.57 -5.96 -1.29
C TYR A 3 -1.15 -4.55 -1.33
N CYS A 4 -1.23 -3.92 -0.17
CA CYS A 4 -1.57 -2.50 -0.05
C CYS A 4 -0.59 -1.81 0.88
N LEU A 5 -0.35 -0.52 0.63
CA LEU A 5 0.50 0.30 1.48
C LEU A 5 -0.03 1.73 1.54
N THR A 6 0.28 2.42 2.64
CA THR A 6 0.19 3.88 2.73
C THR A 6 1.52 4.47 3.20
N THR A 7 1.85 5.67 2.74
CA THR A 7 2.95 6.47 3.31
C THR A 7 2.40 7.79 3.83
N HIS A 8 2.90 8.21 4.99
CA HIS A 8 2.52 9.45 5.65
C HIS A 8 3.72 10.39 5.68
N VAL A 9 3.72 11.40 4.81
CA VAL A 9 4.78 12.41 4.76
C VAL A 9 4.22 13.76 5.19
N THR A 10 5.08 14.73 5.49
CA THR A 10 4.68 16.08 5.93
C THR A 10 3.70 16.73 4.95
N GLY A 11 3.83 16.45 3.65
CA GLY A 11 2.94 16.96 2.62
C GLY A 11 1.53 16.34 2.58
N GLY A 12 1.31 15.20 3.25
CA GLY A 12 0.04 14.45 3.23
C GLY A 12 0.26 12.94 3.11
N LEU A 13 -0.69 12.27 2.46
CA LEU A 13 -0.77 10.80 2.42
C LEU A 13 -0.67 10.28 0.99
N VAL A 14 -0.03 9.12 0.82
CA VAL A 14 -0.09 8.33 -0.42
C VAL A 14 -0.68 6.97 -0.09
N PHE A 15 -1.57 6.48 -0.92
CA PHE A 15 -2.15 5.15 -0.83
C PHE A 15 -1.87 4.39 -2.12
N CYS A 16 -1.53 3.11 -2.03
CA CYS A 16 -1.28 2.26 -3.19
C CYS A 16 -1.81 0.84 -2.91
N SER A 17 -2.56 0.28 -3.85
CA SER A 17 -3.11 -1.08 -3.76
C SER A 17 -3.01 -1.82 -5.09
N ASP A 18 -2.81 -3.12 -5.00
CA ASP A 18 -3.04 -4.04 -6.12
C ASP A 18 -4.52 -4.44 -6.19
N SER A 19 -4.95 -5.06 -7.30
CA SER A 19 -6.36 -5.44 -7.48
C SER A 19 -6.58 -6.94 -7.71
N ARG A 20 -5.51 -7.73 -7.89
CA ARG A 20 -5.61 -9.19 -8.01
C ARG A 20 -6.11 -9.80 -6.69
N THR A 21 -7.16 -10.61 -6.77
CA THR A 21 -7.83 -11.15 -5.57
C THR A 21 -8.21 -12.61 -5.77
N ASN A 22 -8.13 -13.41 -4.69
CA ASN A 22 -8.61 -14.79 -4.66
C ASN A 22 -10.09 -14.78 -4.29
N ALA A 23 -10.97 -15.20 -5.20
CA ALA A 23 -12.41 -15.32 -4.96
C ALA A 23 -12.85 -16.78 -4.72
N GLY A 24 -11.90 -17.73 -4.60
CA GLY A 24 -12.15 -19.16 -4.40
C GLY A 24 -11.13 -20.02 -5.14
N THR A 25 -11.21 -21.34 -4.95
CA THR A 25 -10.39 -22.32 -5.68
C THR A 25 -10.52 -22.08 -7.18
N ASP A 26 -9.40 -21.82 -7.86
CA ASP A 26 -9.29 -21.51 -9.30
C ASP A 26 -9.99 -20.23 -9.80
N ASN A 27 -10.44 -19.35 -8.90
CA ASN A 27 -11.07 -18.08 -9.28
C ASN A 27 -10.21 -16.88 -8.88
N VAL A 28 -9.34 -16.44 -9.79
CA VAL A 28 -8.58 -15.19 -9.67
C VAL A 28 -9.33 -14.10 -10.43
N SER A 29 -9.73 -13.06 -9.72
CA SER A 29 -10.52 -11.94 -10.26
C SER A 29 -9.92 -10.60 -9.87
N ILE A 30 -10.41 -9.53 -10.49
CA ILE A 30 -9.98 -8.14 -10.23
C ILE A 30 -11.04 -7.46 -9.36
N TYR A 31 -10.63 -7.01 -8.18
CA TYR A 31 -11.44 -6.20 -7.28
C TYR A 31 -10.60 -5.03 -6.76
N SER A 32 -11.17 -3.82 -6.79
CA SER A 32 -10.55 -2.67 -6.14
C SER A 32 -10.41 -2.95 -4.64
N LYS A 33 -9.26 -2.58 -4.10
CA LYS A 33 -8.96 -2.69 -2.66
C LYS A 33 -8.82 -1.32 -2.01
N MET A 34 -9.13 -0.26 -2.73
CA MET A 34 -9.06 1.13 -2.30
C MET A 34 -10.44 1.77 -2.34
N HIS A 35 -10.96 2.15 -1.19
CA HIS A 35 -12.26 2.79 -1.05
C HIS A 35 -12.08 4.17 -0.42
N HIS A 36 -12.40 5.24 -1.14
CA HIS A 36 -12.27 6.60 -0.61
C HIS A 36 -13.63 7.26 -0.43
N PHE A 37 -13.75 8.02 0.64
CA PHE A 37 -14.93 8.77 1.05
C PHE A 37 -14.52 10.23 1.19
N CYS A 38 -15.22 11.14 0.52
CA CYS A 38 -14.90 12.55 0.56
C CYS A 38 -16.17 13.37 0.76
N TRP A 39 -16.13 14.23 1.77
CA TRP A 39 -17.10 15.29 1.99
C TRP A 39 -16.33 16.61 1.87
N PRO A 40 -16.33 17.21 0.67
CA PRO A 40 -15.47 18.34 0.35
C PRO A 40 -15.55 19.48 1.38
N GLY A 41 -14.38 19.91 1.86
CA GLY A 41 -14.26 20.97 2.87
C GLY A 41 -14.49 20.53 4.32
N ASP A 42 -14.89 19.28 4.55
CA ASP A 42 -15.06 18.71 5.89
C ASP A 42 -14.07 17.57 6.14
N ARG A 43 -14.11 16.49 5.34
CA ARG A 43 -13.25 15.32 5.58
C ARG A 43 -12.94 14.51 4.32
N PHE A 44 -11.78 13.85 4.34
CA PHE A 44 -11.36 12.86 3.35
C PHE A 44 -10.85 11.61 4.07
N LEU A 45 -11.37 10.44 3.70
CA LEU A 45 -10.96 9.15 4.23
C LEU A 45 -10.67 8.18 3.07
N CYS A 46 -9.68 7.31 3.25
CA CYS A 46 -9.31 6.25 2.32
C CYS A 46 -9.08 4.97 3.11
N LEU A 47 -9.74 3.89 2.70
CA LEU A 47 -9.67 2.57 3.28
C LEU A 47 -9.02 1.61 2.28
N LEU A 48 -7.91 0.99 2.68
CA LEU A 48 -7.28 -0.12 1.97
C LEU A 48 -7.67 -1.43 2.64
N SER A 49 -7.93 -2.48 1.85
CA SER A 49 -8.41 -3.77 2.38
C SER A 49 -7.51 -4.94 1.97
N ALA A 50 -7.32 -5.91 2.88
CA ALA A 50 -6.63 -7.17 2.61
C ALA A 50 -7.25 -8.32 3.42
N GLY A 51 -7.12 -9.54 2.91
CA GLY A 51 -7.63 -10.75 3.57
C GLY A 51 -8.86 -11.33 2.86
N ASN A 52 -9.81 -11.84 3.64
CA ASN A 52 -11.00 -12.48 3.09
C ASN A 52 -11.89 -11.49 2.30
N LEU A 53 -12.17 -11.80 1.04
CA LEU A 53 -12.92 -10.90 0.14
C LEU A 53 -14.37 -10.67 0.61
N ALA A 54 -15.05 -11.71 1.11
CA ALA A 54 -16.42 -11.57 1.57
C ALA A 54 -16.49 -10.71 2.85
N THR A 55 -15.52 -10.85 3.74
CA THR A 55 -15.39 -10.02 4.94
C THR A 55 -15.11 -8.57 4.58
N THR A 56 -14.11 -8.30 3.75
CA THR A 56 -13.75 -6.93 3.33
C THR A 56 -14.90 -6.22 2.63
N GLN A 57 -15.59 -6.89 1.70
CA GLN A 57 -16.80 -6.35 1.08
C GLN A 57 -17.94 -6.13 2.08
N GLY A 58 -18.10 -7.03 3.06
CA GLY A 58 -19.10 -6.90 4.12
C GLY A 58 -18.87 -5.65 4.97
N VAL A 59 -17.62 -5.36 5.34
CA VAL A 59 -17.23 -4.17 6.09
C VAL A 59 -17.52 -2.90 5.28
N VAL A 60 -17.03 -2.82 4.04
CA VAL A 60 -17.25 -1.64 3.17
C VAL A 60 -18.74 -1.41 2.92
N LYS A 61 -19.51 -2.48 2.67
CA LYS A 61 -20.96 -2.40 2.51
C LYS A 61 -21.63 -1.87 3.76
N ARG A 62 -21.24 -2.35 4.95
CA ARG A 62 -21.83 -1.88 6.22
C ARG A 62 -21.54 -0.40 6.45
N MET A 63 -20.31 0.04 6.20
CA MET A 63 -19.94 1.45 6.30
C MET A 63 -20.80 2.34 5.40
N GLN A 64 -21.03 1.91 4.15
CA GLN A 64 -21.89 2.66 3.23
C GLN A 64 -23.36 2.68 3.70
N GLN A 65 -23.88 1.53 4.17
CA GLN A 65 -25.25 1.43 4.68
C GLN A 65 -25.48 2.33 5.89
N ASP A 66 -24.53 2.38 6.84
CA ASP A 66 -24.65 3.21 8.03
C ASP A 66 -24.66 4.71 7.65
N ILE A 67 -23.92 5.12 6.61
CA ILE A 67 -23.98 6.48 6.06
C ILE A 67 -25.33 6.75 5.39
N ASP A 68 -25.79 5.85 4.51
CA ASP A 68 -27.01 6.04 3.73
C ASP A 68 -28.28 6.05 4.60
N GLN A 69 -28.25 5.33 5.73
CA GLN A 69 -29.36 5.20 6.67
C GLN A 69 -29.29 6.20 7.83
N ASP A 70 -28.29 7.09 7.86
CA ASP A 70 -28.06 8.02 8.96
C ASP A 70 -28.04 7.30 10.31
N ALA A 71 -27.26 6.22 10.38
CA ALA A 71 -27.11 5.45 11.62
C ALA A 71 -26.55 6.33 12.74
N GLU A 72 -26.77 5.95 14.00
CA GLU A 72 -26.30 6.73 15.16
C GLU A 72 -24.79 7.04 15.11
N ILE A 73 -23.98 6.11 14.57
CA ILE A 73 -22.54 6.28 14.37
C ILE A 73 -22.18 5.88 12.94
N HIS A 74 -21.55 6.78 12.19
CA HIS A 74 -21.06 6.53 10.83
C HIS A 74 -19.95 7.53 10.45
N LEU A 75 -19.20 7.26 9.39
CA LEU A 75 -17.98 8.05 9.04
C LEU A 75 -18.18 9.57 8.90
N LEU A 76 -19.39 10.05 8.62
CA LEU A 76 -19.68 11.48 8.45
C LEU A 76 -19.94 12.19 9.79
N ASN A 77 -20.26 11.48 10.87
CA ASN A 77 -20.56 12.12 12.17
C ASN A 77 -19.46 11.95 13.22
N LEU A 78 -18.41 11.16 12.93
CA LEU A 78 -17.25 10.98 13.80
C LEU A 78 -16.38 12.25 13.86
N GLY A 79 -15.80 12.52 15.03
CA GLY A 79 -15.06 13.76 15.31
C GLY A 79 -13.56 13.70 15.01
N SER A 80 -12.97 12.50 14.97
CA SER A 80 -11.53 12.32 14.73
C SER A 80 -11.21 11.07 13.92
N MET A 81 -9.99 11.00 13.38
CA MET A 81 -9.53 9.82 12.63
C MET A 81 -9.38 8.57 13.54
N ALA A 82 -9.12 8.76 14.83
CA ALA A 82 -9.06 7.66 15.80
C ALA A 82 -10.44 7.03 16.01
N GLU A 83 -11.48 7.85 16.19
CA GLU A 83 -12.86 7.37 16.27
C GLU A 83 -13.30 6.64 14.98
N ALA A 84 -12.85 7.13 13.82
CA ALA A 84 -13.06 6.44 12.55
C ALA A 84 -12.39 5.06 12.50
N ALA A 85 -11.18 4.92 13.07
CA ALA A 85 -10.50 3.64 13.20
C ALA A 85 -11.21 2.69 14.19
N ASP A 86 -11.69 3.20 15.33
CA ASP A 86 -12.52 2.43 16.28
C ASP A 86 -13.78 1.88 15.61
N TYR A 87 -14.50 2.73 14.87
CA TYR A 87 -15.70 2.36 14.13
C TYR A 87 -15.44 1.25 13.10
N VAL A 88 -14.41 1.40 12.27
CA VAL A 88 -14.04 0.37 11.28
C VAL A 88 -13.59 -0.92 11.96
N GLY A 89 -12.84 -0.84 13.06
CA GLY A 89 -12.41 -1.98 13.86
C GLY A 89 -13.59 -2.77 14.45
N LEU A 90 -14.59 -2.06 14.97
CA LEU A 90 -15.81 -2.65 15.51
C LEU A 90 -16.59 -3.42 14.44
N ILE A 91 -16.81 -2.79 13.28
CA ILE A 91 -17.51 -3.43 12.15
C ILE A 91 -16.73 -4.64 11.65
N ASN A 92 -15.41 -4.54 11.52
CA ASN A 92 -14.57 -5.67 11.09
C ASN A 92 -14.75 -6.87 12.02
N ALA A 93 -14.58 -6.65 13.33
CA ALA A 93 -14.74 -7.70 14.33
C ALA A 93 -16.15 -8.31 14.33
N GLU A 94 -17.19 -7.50 14.12
CA GLU A 94 -18.57 -7.97 14.04
C GLU A 94 -18.84 -8.81 12.78
N VAL A 95 -18.43 -8.34 11.60
CA VAL A 95 -18.62 -9.06 10.32
C VAL A 95 -17.93 -10.41 10.37
N GLN A 96 -16.68 -10.46 10.85
CA GLN A 96 -15.93 -11.70 11.01
C GLN A 96 -16.62 -12.67 11.98
N ARG A 97 -17.06 -12.18 13.14
CA ARG A 97 -17.76 -13.01 14.15
C ARG A 97 -19.05 -13.59 13.58
N ASN A 98 -19.82 -12.79 12.84
CA ASN A 98 -21.06 -13.24 12.22
C ASN A 98 -20.84 -14.31 11.15
N GLN A 99 -19.73 -14.23 10.40
CA GLN A 99 -19.34 -15.26 9.43
C GLN A 99 -18.87 -16.53 10.13
N ALA A 100 -17.99 -16.42 11.13
CA ALA A 100 -17.49 -17.55 11.91
C ALA A 100 -18.62 -18.33 12.61
N ASN A 101 -19.64 -17.64 13.15
CA ASN A 101 -20.79 -18.28 13.79
C ASN A 101 -21.65 -19.12 12.82
N ARG A 102 -21.56 -18.85 11.51
CA ARG A 102 -22.30 -19.59 10.47
C ARG A 102 -21.46 -20.69 9.85
N ASP A 103 -20.16 -20.73 10.12
CA ASP A 103 -19.26 -21.69 9.54
C ASP A 103 -19.23 -22.97 10.38
N THR A 104 -19.37 -24.10 9.70
CA THR A 104 -19.17 -25.43 10.29
C THR A 104 -17.80 -26.00 9.90
N ALA A 105 -17.07 -25.32 9.00
CA ALA A 105 -15.69 -25.61 8.65
C ALA A 105 -14.71 -24.70 9.42
N ASN A 106 -13.41 -24.92 9.22
CA ASN A 106 -12.34 -24.10 9.82
C ASN A 106 -11.85 -23.06 8.79
N THR A 107 -12.77 -22.25 8.25
CA THR A 107 -12.45 -21.25 7.23
C THR A 107 -11.82 -20.00 7.85
N ASN A 108 -10.82 -19.41 7.18
CA ASN A 108 -10.25 -18.13 7.60
C ASN A 108 -11.09 -16.96 7.04
N PHE A 109 -11.70 -16.19 7.95
CA PHE A 109 -12.48 -14.98 7.65
C PHE A 109 -11.73 -13.68 7.98
N GLU A 110 -10.45 -13.75 8.34
CA GLU A 110 -9.71 -12.56 8.75
C GLU A 110 -9.56 -11.54 7.63
N ALA A 111 -9.77 -10.27 7.98
CA ALA A 111 -9.52 -9.10 7.17
C ALA A 111 -8.72 -8.07 7.97
N THR A 112 -7.81 -7.38 7.29
CA THR A 112 -6.99 -6.29 7.83
C THR A 112 -7.20 -5.08 6.95
N PHE A 113 -7.19 -3.90 7.55
CA PHE A 113 -7.39 -2.64 6.83
C PHE A 113 -6.30 -1.63 7.15
N ILE A 114 -6.09 -0.70 6.22
CA ILE A 114 -5.43 0.57 6.51
C ILE A 114 -6.47 1.66 6.29
N LEU A 115 -6.76 2.43 7.33
CA LEU A 115 -7.57 3.64 7.23
C LEU A 115 -6.64 4.85 7.30
N GLY A 116 -6.74 5.76 6.34
CA GLY A 116 -6.00 7.02 6.39
C GLY A 116 -6.82 8.17 5.86
N GLY A 117 -6.56 9.38 6.32
CA GLY A 117 -7.38 10.52 5.97
C GLY A 117 -7.11 11.75 6.81
N GLN A 118 -8.05 12.69 6.74
CA GLN A 118 -8.06 13.93 7.51
C GLN A 118 -9.52 14.36 7.75
N ILE A 119 -9.82 14.78 8.98
CA ILE A 119 -11.12 15.32 9.40
C ILE A 119 -10.90 16.75 9.90
N GLY A 120 -11.65 17.71 9.35
CA GLY A 120 -11.60 19.12 9.71
C GLY A 120 -10.18 19.70 9.71
N ALA A 121 -9.80 20.31 10.82
CA ALA A 121 -8.49 20.94 11.00
C ALA A 121 -7.45 20.01 11.65
N GLU A 122 -7.78 18.74 11.91
CA GLU A 122 -6.80 17.79 12.44
C GLU A 122 -5.69 17.49 11.43
N MET A 123 -4.54 17.05 11.92
CA MET A 123 -3.49 16.55 11.04
C MET A 123 -3.95 15.27 10.34
N PRO A 124 -3.49 15.00 9.10
CA PRO A 124 -3.69 13.70 8.50
C PRO A 124 -3.18 12.58 9.41
N ALA A 125 -3.86 11.44 9.41
CA ALA A 125 -3.50 10.29 10.22
C ALA A 125 -3.71 8.98 9.46
N THR A 126 -2.97 7.94 9.82
CA THR A 126 -3.19 6.59 9.32
C THR A 126 -3.22 5.55 10.43
N TYR A 127 -4.03 4.51 10.24
CA TYR A 127 -4.26 3.44 11.19
C TYR A 127 -4.29 2.10 10.47
N MET A 128 -3.56 1.12 10.98
CA MET A 128 -3.65 -0.28 10.54
C MET A 128 -4.52 -1.06 11.51
N ILE A 129 -5.66 -1.53 11.02
CA ILE A 129 -6.71 -2.20 11.79
C ILE A 129 -6.55 -3.70 11.62
N TYR A 130 -6.29 -4.38 12.73
CA TYR A 130 -6.12 -5.83 12.80
C TYR A 130 -7.48 -6.55 12.73
N PRO A 131 -7.48 -7.87 12.43
CA PRO A 131 -8.70 -8.68 12.45
C PRO A 131 -9.47 -8.61 13.77
N GLN A 132 -8.78 -8.41 14.90
CA GLN A 132 -9.41 -8.33 16.22
C GLN A 132 -10.10 -6.99 16.48
N GLY A 133 -9.99 -6.02 15.56
CA GLY A 133 -10.61 -4.70 15.64
C GLY A 133 -9.76 -3.64 16.35
N ASN A 134 -8.67 -4.03 17.01
CA ASN A 134 -7.67 -3.08 17.51
C ASN A 134 -6.77 -2.58 16.37
N TYR A 135 -6.04 -1.49 16.60
CA TYR A 135 -5.20 -0.87 15.58
C TYR A 135 -3.92 -0.24 16.15
N ILE A 136 -3.00 0.06 15.23
CA ILE A 136 -1.80 0.89 15.47
C ILE A 136 -1.72 2.01 14.44
N HIS A 137 -0.89 3.02 14.69
CA HIS A 137 -0.49 4.03 13.71
C HIS A 137 0.99 3.84 13.32
N GLU A 138 1.43 4.48 12.26
CA GLU A 138 2.83 4.46 11.81
C GLU A 138 3.79 5.09 12.83
N SER A 139 5.05 4.67 12.84
CA SER A 139 6.06 5.32 13.68
C SER A 139 6.71 6.50 12.95
N SER A 140 7.29 7.43 13.71
CA SER A 140 8.06 8.54 13.13
C SER A 140 9.26 8.08 12.31
N ASP A 141 9.87 6.95 12.68
CA ASP A 141 11.02 6.36 11.98
C ASP A 141 10.62 5.61 10.71
N HIS A 142 9.41 5.03 10.71
CA HIS A 142 8.84 4.28 9.59
C HIS A 142 7.45 4.81 9.26
N PRO A 143 7.37 5.95 8.55
CA PRO A 143 6.11 6.64 8.32
C PRO A 143 5.33 6.02 7.15
N PHE A 144 5.09 4.72 7.24
CA PHE A 144 4.32 3.93 6.28
C PHE A 144 3.71 2.69 6.94
N LEU A 145 2.59 2.22 6.42
CA LEU A 145 1.93 0.98 6.83
C LEU A 145 1.74 0.07 5.61
N GLN A 146 1.71 -1.24 5.83
CA GLN A 146 1.54 -2.24 4.77
C GLN A 146 0.61 -3.36 5.25
N ILE A 147 -0.21 -3.89 4.35
CA ILE A 147 -1.06 -5.08 4.59
C ILE A 147 -0.96 -6.07 3.42
N GLY A 148 -1.14 -7.36 3.70
CA GLY A 148 -0.99 -8.45 2.73
C GLY A 148 0.45 -8.95 2.55
N GLU A 149 0.94 -9.03 1.31
CA GLU A 149 2.27 -9.54 0.94
C GLU A 149 3.38 -8.50 1.13
N ILE A 150 3.62 -8.10 2.37
CA ILE A 150 4.39 -6.90 2.72
C ILE A 150 5.93 -7.00 2.52
N LYS A 151 6.47 -8.22 2.44
CA LYS A 151 7.93 -8.45 2.61
C LYS A 151 8.78 -7.95 1.43
N TYR A 152 8.29 -8.14 0.21
CA TYR A 152 9.08 -7.91 -1.02
C TYR A 152 9.30 -6.42 -1.29
N GLY A 153 8.27 -5.61 -1.08
CA GLY A 153 8.30 -4.16 -1.31
C GLY A 153 8.81 -3.33 -0.14
N LYS A 154 8.98 -3.92 1.06
CA LYS A 154 9.43 -3.21 2.27
C LYS A 154 10.82 -2.58 2.16
N PRO A 155 11.86 -3.23 1.59
CA PRO A 155 13.23 -2.71 1.66
C PRO A 155 13.45 -1.37 0.96
N ILE A 156 12.65 -1.01 -0.07
CA ILE A 156 12.74 0.31 -0.70
C ILE A 156 12.05 1.38 0.17
N LEU A 157 10.97 1.03 0.86
CA LEU A 157 10.27 1.92 1.78
C LEU A 157 11.17 2.30 2.96
N ASP A 158 11.80 1.30 3.59
CA ASP A 158 12.74 1.51 4.70
C ASP A 158 13.91 2.45 4.33
N ARG A 159 14.37 2.40 3.08
CA ARG A 159 15.52 3.19 2.61
C ARG A 159 15.17 4.62 2.23
N VAL A 160 13.96 4.86 1.71
CA VAL A 160 13.62 6.11 1.03
C VAL A 160 12.58 6.93 1.77
N VAL A 161 11.59 6.29 2.38
CA VAL A 161 10.43 7.00 2.94
C VAL A 161 10.82 7.65 4.26
N ARG A 162 10.75 8.99 4.30
CA ARG A 162 11.02 9.84 5.45
C ARG A 162 9.97 10.95 5.53
N PRO A 163 9.73 11.56 6.70
CA PRO A 163 8.69 12.59 6.83
C PRO A 163 8.86 13.79 5.90
N ASP A 164 10.09 14.15 5.53
CA ASP A 164 10.44 15.27 4.65
C ASP A 164 10.37 14.94 3.15
N LEU A 165 10.14 13.67 2.80
CA LEU A 165 10.01 13.23 1.41
C LEU A 165 8.79 13.89 0.75
N SER A 166 8.94 14.38 -0.48
CA SER A 166 7.80 14.97 -1.21
C SER A 166 6.75 13.92 -1.55
N LEU A 167 5.48 14.33 -1.62
CA LEU A 167 4.35 13.45 -1.96
C LEU A 167 4.60 12.69 -3.27
N GLU A 168 5.09 13.38 -4.29
CA GLU A 168 5.32 12.79 -5.61
C GLU A 168 6.49 11.79 -5.59
N ALA A 169 7.51 12.02 -4.75
CA ALA A 169 8.59 11.05 -4.55
C ALA A 169 8.13 9.83 -3.75
N ALA A 170 7.31 10.03 -2.70
CA ALA A 170 6.68 8.97 -1.94
C ALA A 170 5.75 8.11 -2.83
N ALA A 171 5.00 8.74 -3.74
CA ALA A 171 4.17 8.05 -4.73
C ALA A 171 4.98 7.19 -5.71
N ARG A 172 6.09 7.71 -6.24
CA ARG A 172 7.00 6.90 -7.07
C ARG A 172 7.61 5.75 -6.28
N CYS A 173 8.00 5.97 -5.02
CA CYS A 173 8.51 4.93 -4.14
C CYS A 173 7.49 3.81 -3.89
N ALA A 174 6.21 4.17 -3.66
CA ALA A 174 5.11 3.23 -3.55
C ALA A 174 4.93 2.37 -4.81
N LEU A 175 5.01 2.96 -6.00
CA LEU A 175 4.92 2.23 -7.27
C LEU A 175 6.11 1.27 -7.48
N VAL A 176 7.32 1.67 -7.10
CA VAL A 176 8.51 0.80 -7.13
C VAL A 176 8.37 -0.37 -6.14
N SER A 177 7.85 -0.09 -4.94
CA SER A 177 7.54 -1.11 -3.93
C SER A 177 6.54 -2.13 -4.48
N MET A 178 5.44 -1.66 -5.08
CA MET A 178 4.43 -2.51 -5.73
C MET A 178 5.02 -3.35 -6.87
N ASN A 179 5.83 -2.73 -7.75
CA ASN A 179 6.47 -3.42 -8.86
C ASN A 179 7.40 -4.55 -8.37
N SER A 180 8.19 -4.29 -7.33
CA SER A 180 9.08 -5.29 -6.72
C SER A 180 8.29 -6.47 -6.17
N THR A 181 7.17 -6.20 -5.48
CA THR A 181 6.29 -7.26 -4.97
C THR A 181 5.68 -8.09 -6.09
N MET A 182 5.11 -7.49 -7.14
CA MET A 182 4.48 -8.24 -8.25
C MET A 182 5.48 -9.11 -9.02
N ARG A 183 6.73 -8.65 -9.18
CA ARG A 183 7.78 -9.44 -9.83
C ARG A 183 8.20 -10.66 -9.03
N SER A 184 8.03 -10.63 -7.70
CA SER A 184 8.47 -11.70 -6.81
C SER A 184 7.33 -12.55 -6.24
N ASN A 185 6.08 -12.12 -6.39
CA ASN A 185 4.91 -12.83 -5.89
C ASN A 185 3.71 -12.67 -6.85
N VAL A 186 3.35 -13.75 -7.53
CA VAL A 186 2.25 -13.81 -8.52
C VAL A 186 0.87 -13.56 -7.93
N THR A 187 0.72 -13.63 -6.61
CA THR A 187 -0.56 -13.39 -5.93
C THR A 187 -0.92 -11.91 -5.82
N VAL A 188 0.01 -11.02 -6.17
CA VAL A 188 -0.16 -9.57 -6.25
C VAL A 188 -0.16 -9.20 -7.73
N GLY A 189 -1.08 -8.33 -8.15
CA GLY A 189 -1.19 -8.02 -9.58
C GLY A 189 -2.05 -6.82 -9.92
N PRO A 190 -1.89 -6.32 -11.16
CA PRO A 190 -2.61 -5.14 -11.64
C PRO A 190 -4.13 -5.41 -11.81
N PRO A 191 -4.96 -4.36 -11.97
CA PRO A 191 -4.59 -2.93 -11.93
C PRO A 191 -3.94 -2.48 -10.61
N VAL A 192 -3.07 -1.48 -10.67
CA VAL A 192 -2.47 -0.83 -9.50
C VAL A 192 -3.15 0.51 -9.30
N GLU A 193 -3.80 0.69 -8.17
CA GLU A 193 -4.47 1.93 -7.79
C GLU A 193 -3.53 2.77 -6.93
N LEU A 194 -3.45 4.08 -7.19
CA LEU A 194 -2.63 5.04 -6.48
C LEU A 194 -3.47 6.28 -6.17
N LEU A 195 -3.47 6.72 -4.92
CA LEU A 195 -4.12 7.97 -4.49
C LEU A 195 -3.12 8.85 -3.74
N ILE A 196 -3.02 10.11 -4.16
CA ILE A 196 -2.18 11.12 -3.50
C ILE A 196 -3.10 12.17 -2.86
N TYR A 197 -3.08 12.22 -1.53
CA TYR A 197 -3.82 13.19 -0.73
C TYR A 197 -2.87 14.28 -0.20
N ARG A 198 -3.21 15.54 -0.44
CA ARG A 198 -2.46 16.69 0.09
C ARG A 198 -3.06 17.13 1.41
N ALA A 199 -2.22 17.26 2.43
CA ALA A 199 -2.63 17.75 3.75
C ALA A 199 -3.39 19.09 3.64
N ASN A 200 -4.43 19.24 4.46
CA ASN A 200 -5.33 20.39 4.55
C ASN A 200 -6.13 20.69 3.29
N SER A 201 -6.14 19.80 2.29
CA SER A 201 -6.95 20.01 1.09
C SER A 201 -8.43 19.73 1.35
N LEU A 202 -8.76 18.71 2.16
CA LEU A 202 -10.14 18.24 2.38
C LEU A 202 -10.93 18.05 1.07
N GLN A 203 -10.23 17.65 0.01
CA GLN A 203 -10.79 17.34 -1.30
C GLN A 203 -10.40 15.92 -1.70
N VAL A 204 -11.05 15.41 -2.75
CA VAL A 204 -10.61 14.18 -3.40
C VAL A 204 -9.17 14.38 -3.89
N GLY A 205 -8.28 13.47 -3.46
CA GLY A 205 -6.89 13.47 -3.89
C GLY A 205 -6.72 13.16 -5.38
N ARG A 206 -5.48 13.07 -5.84
CA ARG A 206 -5.20 12.60 -7.22
C ARG A 206 -5.26 11.08 -7.25
N TYR A 207 -6.29 10.54 -7.88
CA TYR A 207 -6.47 9.11 -8.09
C TYR A 207 -5.99 8.69 -9.47
N LEU A 208 -5.25 7.58 -9.53
CA LEU A 208 -4.68 6.98 -10.74
C LEU A 208 -4.87 5.46 -10.65
N ALA A 209 -5.21 4.82 -11.76
CA ALA A 209 -5.29 3.38 -11.86
C ALA A 209 -4.50 2.92 -13.09
N PHE A 210 -3.46 2.12 -12.85
CA PHE A 210 -2.55 1.64 -13.88
C PHE A 210 -2.89 0.20 -14.23
N SER A 211 -3.22 -0.06 -15.50
CA SER A 211 -3.28 -1.42 -16.00
C SER A 211 -1.88 -2.02 -16.13
N GLU A 212 -1.79 -3.31 -16.41
CA GLU A 212 -0.51 -3.98 -16.71
C GLU A 212 0.23 -3.33 -17.90
N GLU A 213 -0.56 -2.75 -18.82
CA GLU A 213 -0.15 -2.25 -20.13
C GLU A 213 0.14 -0.75 -20.11
N ASP A 214 -0.07 -0.09 -18.96
CA ASP A 214 0.11 1.34 -18.83
C ASP A 214 1.58 1.75 -19.12
N PRO A 215 1.82 2.60 -20.15
CA PRO A 215 3.18 2.95 -20.56
C PRO A 215 3.99 3.65 -19.47
N PHE A 216 3.33 4.49 -18.65
CA PHE A 216 4.01 5.20 -17.58
C PHE A 216 4.42 4.23 -16.48
N TYR A 217 3.52 3.35 -16.03
CA TYR A 217 3.81 2.37 -14.99
C TYR A 217 4.92 1.39 -15.41
N ARG A 218 4.88 0.89 -16.66
CA ARG A 218 5.96 0.07 -17.22
C ARG A 218 7.29 0.81 -17.21
N SER A 219 7.30 2.07 -17.64
CA SER A 219 8.52 2.88 -17.68
C SER A 219 9.16 3.09 -16.30
N ILE A 220 8.37 3.12 -15.22
CA ILE A 220 8.89 3.19 -13.84
C ILE A 220 9.69 1.92 -13.52
N GLY A 221 9.10 0.75 -13.76
CA GLY A 221 9.74 -0.54 -13.49
C GLY A 221 11.02 -0.75 -14.30
N GLU A 222 11.00 -0.38 -15.58
CA GLU A 222 12.16 -0.45 -16.48
C GLU A 222 13.29 0.48 -16.03
N ARG A 223 12.98 1.76 -15.81
CA ARG A 223 13.98 2.76 -15.38
C ARG A 223 14.57 2.41 -14.01
N TRP A 224 13.75 1.92 -13.08
CA TRP A 224 14.21 1.44 -11.78
C TRP A 224 15.18 0.26 -11.93
N SER A 225 14.81 -0.74 -12.74
CA SER A 225 15.66 -1.91 -12.98
C SER A 225 17.00 -1.53 -13.61
N GLN A 226 16.99 -0.63 -14.61
CA GLN A 226 18.22 -0.10 -15.21
C GLN A 226 19.07 0.72 -14.23
N GLY A 227 18.44 1.43 -13.29
CA GLY A 227 19.14 2.14 -12.23
C GLY A 227 19.84 1.19 -11.25
N LEU A 228 19.16 0.11 -10.86
CA LEU A 228 19.73 -0.92 -9.98
C LEU A 228 20.93 -1.64 -10.61
N LEU A 229 20.84 -1.98 -11.91
CA LEU A 229 21.97 -2.60 -12.62
C LEU A 229 23.19 -1.67 -12.66
N ARG A 230 22.99 -0.38 -12.97
CA ARG A 230 24.08 0.61 -12.93
C ARG A 230 24.69 0.74 -11.54
N ALA A 231 23.87 0.84 -10.50
CA ALA A 231 24.36 0.92 -9.13
C ALA A 231 25.15 -0.34 -8.70
N LEU A 232 24.81 -1.52 -9.24
CA LEU A 232 25.54 -2.75 -9.03
C LEU A 232 26.90 -2.74 -9.76
N ASP A 233 26.93 -2.27 -11.01
CA ASP A 233 28.14 -2.17 -11.82
C ASP A 233 29.17 -1.19 -11.24
N ASP A 234 28.68 -0.15 -10.55
CA ASP A 234 29.46 0.88 -9.88
C ASP A 234 29.96 0.46 -8.48
N LEU A 235 29.62 -0.74 -7.99
CA LEU A 235 30.14 -1.22 -6.71
C LEU A 235 31.66 -1.42 -6.77
N PRO A 236 32.35 -1.25 -5.63
CA PRO A 236 33.77 -1.57 -5.53
C PRO A 236 34.04 -2.99 -6.01
N ARG A 237 34.95 -3.11 -6.98
CA ARG A 237 35.43 -4.39 -7.50
C ARG A 237 36.19 -5.13 -6.42
N PHE A 238 36.09 -6.46 -6.42
CA PHE A 238 36.89 -7.26 -5.50
C PHE A 238 38.38 -7.11 -5.83
N ALA A 239 39.25 -7.24 -4.83
CA ALA A 239 40.69 -7.04 -5.00
C ALA A 239 41.32 -7.92 -6.11
N TRP A 240 40.76 -9.12 -6.36
CA TRP A 240 41.25 -10.03 -7.40
C TRP A 240 40.77 -9.67 -8.81
N GLU A 241 39.75 -8.84 -8.98
CA GLU A 241 39.28 -8.38 -10.30
C GLU A 241 40.24 -7.36 -10.91
N SER A 242 40.91 -6.57 -10.06
CA SER A 242 41.93 -5.60 -10.49
C SER A 242 43.27 -6.24 -10.87
N ALA A 243 43.59 -7.41 -10.30
CA ALA A 243 44.86 -8.12 -10.57
C ALA A 243 44.90 -8.74 -11.97
N ALA A 244 43.74 -9.06 -12.55
CA ALA A 244 43.65 -9.63 -13.89
C ALA A 244 43.99 -8.63 -15.01
N THR A 245 43.87 -7.31 -14.75
CA THR A 245 44.16 -6.27 -15.74
C THR A 245 45.66 -6.02 -15.93
N ASN A 246 46.48 -6.26 -14.89
CA ASN A 246 47.93 -6.04 -14.96
C ASN A 246 48.70 -7.19 -15.66
N LEU A 247 48.14 -8.40 -15.70
CA LEU A 247 48.78 -9.55 -16.36
C LEU A 247 48.67 -9.50 -17.90
N THR A 248 47.69 -8.77 -18.43
CA THR A 248 47.53 -8.56 -19.87
C THR A 248 48.47 -7.49 -20.46
N GLU A 249 48.92 -6.50 -19.68
CA GLU A 249 49.88 -5.49 -20.17
C GLU A 249 51.34 -5.99 -20.19
N GLU A 250 51.70 -6.93 -19.31
CA GLU A 250 53.06 -7.52 -19.30
C GLU A 250 53.29 -8.52 -20.45
N THR A 251 52.23 -9.10 -21.03
CA THR A 251 52.38 -10.05 -22.15
C THR A 251 52.53 -9.39 -23.52
N GLU A 252 52.11 -8.12 -23.70
CA GLU A 252 52.29 -7.39 -24.96
C GLU A 252 53.63 -6.65 -25.06
N ASN A 253 54.27 -6.29 -23.95
CA ASN A 253 55.55 -5.57 -23.93
C ASN A 253 56.81 -6.48 -23.87
N GLY A 254 56.65 -7.80 -23.79
CA GLY A 254 57.76 -8.77 -23.70
C GLY A 254 58.28 -9.32 -25.03
N GLY A 255 57.78 -8.85 -26.17
CA GLY A 255 58.13 -9.35 -27.51
C GLY A 255 58.91 -8.35 -28.37
N ARG A 256 60.15 -8.04 -28.01
CA ARG A 256 61.17 -7.48 -28.93
C ARG A 256 62.55 -8.01 -28.58
#